data_AF-A0A6M4P875-F1
#
_entry.id   AF-A0A6M4P875-F1
#
_cell.length_a   1.000
_cell.length_b   1.000
_cell.length_c   1.000
_cell.angle_alpha   90.00
_cell.angle_beta   90.00
_cell.angle_gamma   90.00
#
_symmetry.space_group_name_H-M   'P 1'
#
loop_
_entity.id
_entity.type
_entity.pdbx_description
1 polymer ?
#
loop_
_entity_poly.entity_id
_entity_poly.type
_entity_poly.pdbx_seq_one_letter_code
_entity_poly.pdbx_strand_id
1 'polypeptide(L)'
;MEKMQNTMDERYYNEKKNLAIDSLQNLQKSGNQIDEALKLIKSEIYSAPNPSNQTQIHEILKDSANKLNSARRNFEKSRWAAANTDIDFKEWLIQNGYPELN
;
A
#
# COMPACT_ATOMS: atom_id res chain seq x y z
N MET A 1 35.64 12.90 -3.99
CA MET A 1 34.52 11.98 -3.71
C MET A 1 33.26 12.68 -4.18
N GLU A 2 32.78 12.37 -5.38
CA GLU A 2 31.46 12.83 -5.83
C GLU A 2 30.42 12.19 -4.90
N LYS A 3 29.78 13.01 -4.07
CA LYS A 3 28.48 12.65 -3.51
C LYS A 3 27.58 12.49 -4.73
N MET A 4 27.21 11.25 -5.07
CA MET A 4 26.12 11.01 -6.01
C MET A 4 24.90 11.68 -5.39
N GLN A 5 24.59 12.88 -5.87
CA GLN A 5 23.37 13.59 -5.55
C GLN A 5 22.27 12.69 -6.10
N ASN A 6 21.65 11.88 -5.23
CA ASN A 6 20.46 11.07 -5.53
C ASN A 6 19.27 12.02 -5.73
N THR A 7 19.38 12.98 -6.65
CA THR A 7 18.29 13.87 -7.01
C THR A 7 17.28 13.03 -7.76
N MET A 8 16.32 12.52 -7.00
CA MET A 8 15.03 12.16 -7.54
C MET A 8 14.43 13.42 -8.11
N ASP A 9 14.43 13.49 -9.43
CA ASP A 9 13.91 14.63 -10.16
C ASP A 9 12.39 14.71 -10.03
N GLU A 10 11.82 15.81 -10.53
CA GLU A 10 10.38 16.03 -10.55
C GLU A 10 9.62 14.87 -11.22
N ARG A 11 10.25 14.16 -12.16
CA ARG A 11 9.68 12.99 -12.82
C ARG A 11 9.49 11.84 -11.84
N TYR A 12 10.51 11.49 -11.04
CA TYR A 12 10.37 10.44 -10.02
C TYR A 12 9.27 10.79 -9.02
N TYR A 13 9.23 12.04 -8.54
CA TYR A 13 8.19 12.51 -7.62
C TYR A 13 6.78 12.29 -8.20
N ASN A 14 6.56 12.77 -9.42
CA ASN A 14 5.27 12.66 -10.10
C ASN A 14 4.89 11.21 -10.37
N GLU A 15 5.85 10.36 -10.74
CA GLU A 15 5.62 8.92 -10.93
C GLU A 15 5.11 8.28 -9.63
N LYS A 16 5.79 8.48 -8.49
CA LYS A 16 5.40 7.85 -7.22
C LYS A 16 4.09 8.41 -6.68
N LYS A 17 3.85 9.71 -6.85
CA LYS A 17 2.56 10.33 -6.53
C LYS A 17 1.42 9.69 -7.34
N ASN A 18 1.60 9.53 -8.66
CA ASN A 18 0.57 8.93 -9.52
C ASN A 18 0.32 7.45 -9.16
N LEU A 19 1.37 6.67 -8.91
CA LEU A 19 1.22 5.28 -8.45
C LEU A 19 0.47 5.16 -7.11
N ALA A 20 0.65 6.12 -6.20
CA ALA A 20 -0.11 6.17 -4.95
C ALA A 20 -1.60 6.45 -5.23
N ILE A 21 -1.90 7.41 -6.10
CA ILE A 21 -3.27 7.74 -6.52
C ILE A 21 -3.94 6.53 -7.19
N ASP A 22 -3.27 5.89 -8.14
CA ASP A 22 -3.79 4.72 -8.86
C ASP A 22 -4.09 3.57 -7.90
N SER A 23 -3.21 3.33 -6.92
CA SER A 23 -3.41 2.31 -5.90
C SER A 23 -4.65 2.59 -5.04
N LEU A 24 -4.87 3.85 -4.65
CA LEU A 24 -6.06 4.26 -3.89
C LEU A 24 -7.34 4.16 -4.72
N GLN A 25 -7.30 4.58 -6.00
CA GLN A 25 -8.45 4.45 -6.90
C GLN A 25 -8.81 2.97 -7.14
N ASN A 26 -7.81 2.11 -7.29
CA ASN A 26 -8.03 0.67 -7.40
C ASN A 26 -8.60 0.07 -6.11
N LEU A 27 -8.14 0.52 -4.94
CA LEU A 27 -8.71 0.11 -3.66
C LEU A 27 -10.18 0.56 -3.51
N GLN A 28 -10.50 1.79 -3.93
CA GLN A 28 -11.87 2.29 -3.97
C GLN A 28 -12.77 1.44 -4.88
N LYS A 29 -12.29 1.08 -6.07
CA LYS A 29 -13.00 0.17 -6.99
C LYS A 29 -13.18 -1.23 -6.39
N SER A 30 -12.19 -1.70 -5.62
CA SER A 30 -12.26 -2.95 -4.85
C SER A 30 -13.18 -2.87 -3.62
N GLY A 31 -13.81 -1.73 -3.32
CA GLY A 31 -14.78 -1.61 -2.22
C GLY A 31 -15.91 -2.65 -2.28
N ASN A 32 -16.36 -2.99 -3.49
CA ASN A 32 -17.34 -4.06 -3.70
C ASN A 32 -16.85 -5.45 -3.23
N GLN A 33 -15.55 -5.73 -3.35
CA GLN A 33 -14.94 -6.99 -2.90
C GLN A 33 -14.85 -7.02 -1.37
N ILE A 34 -14.52 -5.88 -0.73
CA ILE A 34 -14.55 -5.76 0.73
C ILE A 34 -15.97 -5.99 1.26
N ASP A 35 -17.00 -5.43 0.60
CA ASP A 35 -18.39 -5.67 0.96
C ASP A 35 -18.80 -7.15 0.80
N GLU A 36 -18.27 -7.84 -0.21
CA GLU A 36 -18.45 -9.27 -0.39
C GLU A 36 -17.80 -10.08 0.75
N ALA A 37 -16.55 -9.78 1.09
CA ALA A 37 -15.88 -10.41 2.23
C ALA A 37 -16.66 -10.17 3.54
N LEU A 38 -17.19 -8.96 3.75
CA LEU A 38 -18.03 -8.65 4.90
C LEU A 38 -19.31 -9.50 4.94
N LYS A 39 -19.98 -9.69 3.79
CA LYS A 39 -21.16 -10.56 3.69
C LYS A 39 -20.83 -12.01 4.00
N LEU A 40 -19.73 -12.52 3.44
CA LEU A 40 -19.27 -13.89 3.68
C LEU A 40 -18.98 -14.12 5.16
N ILE A 41 -18.25 -13.20 5.81
CA ILE A 41 -17.97 -13.25 7.26
C ILE A 41 -19.27 -13.22 8.07
N LYS A 42 -20.20 -12.30 7.75
CA LYS A 42 -21.51 -12.23 8.44
C LYS A 42 -22.35 -13.50 8.29
N SER A 43 -22.13 -14.26 7.21
CA SER A 43 -22.80 -15.53 6.97
C SER A 43 -22.10 -16.73 7.61
N GLU A 44 -20.89 -16.58 8.14
CA GLU A 44 -20.20 -17.67 8.81
C GLU A 44 -20.92 -18.07 10.10
N ILE A 45 -21.13 -19.38 10.25
CA ILE A 45 -21.71 -19.99 11.45
C ILE A 45 -20.65 -20.95 12.01
N TYR A 46 -20.41 -20.87 13.32
CA TYR A 46 -19.38 -21.62 14.05
C TYR A 46 -19.37 -23.14 13.74
N SER A 47 -20.52 -23.72 13.38
CA SER A 47 -20.70 -25.16 13.13
C SER A 47 -20.71 -25.58 11.65
N ALA A 48 -20.55 -24.64 10.71
CA ALA A 48 -20.54 -24.93 9.28
C ALA A 48 -19.49 -24.09 8.52
N PRO A 49 -18.18 -24.26 8.83
CA PRO A 49 -17.14 -23.60 8.06
C PRO A 49 -17.18 -24.12 6.63
N ASN A 50 -17.46 -23.25 5.66
CA ASN A 50 -17.25 -23.55 4.25
C ASN A 50 -15.82 -23.10 3.87
N PRO A 51 -14.87 -24.02 3.64
CA PRO A 51 -13.48 -23.67 3.37
C PRO A 51 -13.28 -22.79 2.12
N SER A 52 -14.22 -22.83 1.16
CA SER A 52 -14.17 -21.98 -0.03
C SER A 52 -14.34 -20.50 0.32
N ASN A 53 -15.26 -20.19 1.24
CA ASN A 53 -15.54 -18.82 1.66
C ASN A 53 -14.34 -18.24 2.42
N GLN A 54 -13.69 -19.05 3.26
CA GLN A 54 -12.52 -18.65 4.03
C GLN A 54 -11.33 -18.29 3.13
N THR A 55 -11.07 -19.10 2.11
CA THR A 55 -10.03 -18.81 1.11
C THR A 55 -10.34 -17.51 0.38
N GLN A 56 -11.58 -17.34 -0.10
CA GLN A 56 -11.99 -16.13 -0.82
C GLN A 56 -11.89 -14.87 0.06
N ILE A 57 -12.36 -14.92 1.31
CA ILE A 57 -12.21 -13.83 2.27
C ILE A 57 -10.73 -13.48 2.45
N HIS A 58 -9.88 -14.48 2.64
CA HIS A 58 -8.45 -14.27 2.85
C HIS A 58 -7.79 -13.60 1.63
N GLU A 59 -8.11 -14.04 0.42
CA GLU A 59 -7.59 -13.46 -0.81
C GLU A 59 -8.01 -12.00 -0.98
N ILE A 60 -9.28 -11.68 -0.74
CA ILE A 60 -9.79 -10.29 -0.81
C ILE A 60 -9.08 -9.39 0.21
N LEU A 61 -8.94 -9.85 1.45
CA LEU A 61 -8.29 -9.09 2.51
C LEU A 61 -6.80 -8.88 2.22
N LYS A 62 -6.11 -9.93 1.76
CA LYS A 62 -4.69 -9.88 1.39
C LYS A 62 -4.43 -8.90 0.23
N ASP A 63 -5.23 -8.99 -0.83
CA ASP A 63 -5.11 -8.10 -1.98
C ASP A 63 -5.37 -6.64 -1.60
N SER A 64 -6.41 -6.40 -0.80
CA SER A 64 -6.73 -5.04 -0.31
C SER A 64 -5.62 -4.45 0.57
N ALA A 65 -5.05 -5.27 1.47
CA ALA A 65 -3.90 -4.86 2.29
C ALA A 65 -2.67 -4.54 1.44
N ASN A 66 -2.38 -5.33 0.42
CA ASN A 66 -1.27 -5.10 -0.50
C ASN A 66 -1.43 -3.78 -1.28
N LYS A 67 -2.64 -3.50 -1.78
CA LYS A 67 -2.95 -2.23 -2.47
C LYS A 67 -2.78 -1.03 -1.55
N LEU A 68 -3.28 -1.11 -0.30
CA LEU A 68 -3.11 -0.04 0.68
C LEU A 68 -1.64 0.19 1.05
N ASN A 69 -0.88 -0.87 1.31
CA ASN A 69 0.55 -0.76 1.63
C ASN A 69 1.35 -0.19 0.44
N SER A 70 1.00 -0.59 -0.79
CA SER A 70 1.61 -0.03 -2.00
C SER A 70 1.32 1.46 -2.14
N ALA A 71 0.08 1.88 -1.89
CA ALA A 71 -0.30 3.29 -1.89
C ALA A 71 0.50 4.10 -0.85
N ARG A 72 0.54 3.62 0.41
CA ARG A 72 1.28 4.24 1.50
C ARG A 72 2.77 4.39 1.16
N ARG A 73 3.38 3.31 0.66
CA ARG A 73 4.81 3.30 0.31
C ARG A 73 5.13 4.24 -0.85
N ASN A 74 4.30 4.27 -1.89
CA ASN A 74 4.51 5.18 -3.01
C ASN A 74 4.31 6.65 -2.61
N PHE A 75 3.36 6.93 -1.72
CA PHE A 75 3.21 8.25 -1.14
C PHE A 75 4.45 8.68 -0.34
N GLU A 76 4.98 7.81 0.51
CA GLU A 76 6.21 8.12 1.26
C GLU A 76 7.42 8.33 0.34
N LYS A 77 7.53 7.56 -0.75
CA LYS A 77 8.57 7.82 -1.76
C LYS A 77 8.43 9.19 -2.43
N SER A 78 7.20 9.63 -2.67
CA SER A 78 6.95 10.97 -3.20
C SER A 78 7.36 12.05 -2.19
N ARG A 79 7.05 11.87 -0.90
CA ARG A 79 7.48 12.80 0.15
C ARG A 79 8.99 12.85 0.31
N TRP A 80 9.62 11.68 0.31
CA TRP A 80 11.07 11.55 0.38
C TRP A 80 11.76 12.24 -0.81
N ALA A 81 11.28 12.02 -2.04
CA ALA A 81 11.79 12.70 -3.23
C ALA A 81 11.64 14.24 -3.14
N ALA A 82 10.49 14.72 -2.65
CA ALA A 82 10.24 16.15 -2.48
C ALA A 82 11.06 16.80 -1.35
N ALA A 83 11.49 16.02 -0.35
CA ALA A 83 12.24 16.52 0.80
C ALA A 83 13.70 16.87 0.49
N ASN A 84 14.23 16.42 -0.67
CA ASN A 84 15.61 16.68 -1.12
C ASN A 84 16.65 16.43 -0.01
N THR A 85 16.55 15.25 0.61
CA THR A 85 17.33 14.83 1.78
C THR A 85 18.49 13.90 1.40
N ASP A 86 19.51 13.85 2.25
CA ASP A 86 20.69 13.00 2.07
C ASP A 86 20.49 11.56 2.61
N ILE A 87 19.37 11.29 3.29
CA ILE A 87 19.06 9.96 3.83
C ILE A 87 18.43 9.06 2.76
N ASP A 88 18.69 7.75 2.85
CA ASP A 88 18.03 6.78 1.97
C ASP A 88 16.56 6.57 2.36
N PHE A 89 15.79 5.93 1.47
CA PHE A 89 14.36 5.72 1.70
C PHE A 89 14.06 4.83 2.93
N LYS A 90 14.93 3.87 3.26
CA LYS A 90 14.73 3.00 4.42
C LYS A 90 14.90 3.80 5.71
N GLU A 91 15.93 4.64 5.78
CA GLU A 91 16.16 5.54 6.88
C GLU A 91 15.03 6.58 6.99
N TRP A 92 14.55 7.12 5.85
CA TRP A 92 13.36 7.98 5.81
C TRP A 92 12.15 7.33 6.49
N LEU A 93 11.85 6.08 6.15
CA LEU A 93 10.72 5.35 6.73
C LEU A 93 10.87 5.15 8.23
N ILE A 94 12.07 4.82 8.71
CA ILE A 94 12.33 4.67 10.15
C ILE A 94 12.15 6.01 10.87
N GLN A 95 12.74 7.09 10.36
CA GLN A 95 12.66 8.42 10.99
C GLN A 95 11.22 8.98 11.01
N ASN A 96 10.39 8.62 10.03
CA ASN A 96 8.99 9.05 9.95
C ASN A 96 7.99 8.05 10.59
N GLY A 97 8.47 6.97 11.22
CA GLY A 97 7.63 6.04 11.98
C GLY A 97 6.86 5.02 11.15
N TYR A 98 7.35 4.67 9.95
CA TYR A 98 6.74 3.69 9.04
C TYR A 98 7.69 2.53 8.64
N PRO A 99 8.42 1.89 9.58
CA PRO A 99 9.40 0.85 9.26
C PRO A 99 8.79 -0.39 8.58
N GLU A 100 7.48 -0.61 8.73
CA GLU A 100 6.74 -1.71 8.11
C GLU A 100 6.53 -1.54 6.60
N LEU A 101 6.82 -0.35 6.04
CA LEU A 101 6.71 -0.06 4.60
C LEU A 101 8.02 -0.27 3.83
N ASN A 102 9.06 -0.75 4.51
CA ASN A 102 10.39 -0.94 3.91
C ASN A 102 10.38 -1.94 2.76
#